data_AF-A0A354X9E2-F1
#
_entry.id   AF-A0A354X9E2-F1
#
_cell.length_a   1.000
_cell.length_b   1.000
_cell.length_c   1.000
_cell.angle_alpha   90.00
_cell.angle_beta   90.00
_cell.angle_gamma   90.00
#
_symmetry.space_group_name_H-M   'P 1'
#
loop_
_entity.id
_entity.type
_entity.pdbx_description
1 polymer ?
#
loop_
_entity_poly.entity_id
_entity_poly.type
_entity_poly.pdbx_seq_one_letter_code
_entity_poly.pdbx_strand_id
1 'polypeptide(L)'
;MPAFLFDHGVRVEVPSLHPHFARSVEVGHFMDPSRMRPKDKAQCPWIGWGMSKGVTHPARDLSILAHKDSLHRGLHAELVAEFTDEVDPYPLCYDEKNHQKGFGGFTRFVAFTNPQYPKNPGVLGIDWSLACRPTSGVAVSMWQVMRVVQTTLRHGLHPQTEIALLDWRMCEDEFVKAWRYETGLVTAENWANRAPILFVLMGHHCLRCGMKTFERKNKFCFRCGAPSQNIKPEGGRSHVETRLS
;
A
#
# COMPACT_ATOMS: atom_id res chain seq x y z
N MET A 1 -13.46 3.64 -14.19
CA MET A 1 -12.13 3.52 -13.56
C MET A 1 -11.73 2.07 -13.77
N PRO A 2 -10.70 1.79 -14.57
CA PRO A 2 -10.45 0.44 -15.03
C PRO A 2 -9.71 -0.39 -13.97
N ALA A 3 -10.12 -1.64 -13.78
CA ALA A 3 -9.38 -2.67 -13.07
C ALA A 3 -8.83 -3.67 -14.08
N PHE A 4 -7.68 -4.26 -13.80
CA PHE A 4 -7.07 -5.24 -14.68
C PHE A 4 -6.68 -6.51 -13.96
N LEU A 5 -6.86 -7.64 -14.64
CA LEU A 5 -6.25 -8.91 -14.31
C LEU A 5 -5.03 -9.10 -15.23
N PHE A 6 -3.86 -9.35 -14.65
CA PHE A 6 -2.68 -9.74 -15.39
C PHE A 6 -2.59 -11.26 -15.43
N ASP A 7 -2.73 -11.83 -16.62
CA ASP A 7 -2.75 -13.26 -16.86
C ASP A 7 -1.84 -13.63 -18.03
N HIS A 8 -0.89 -14.54 -17.80
CA HIS A 8 0.07 -15.03 -18.81
C HIS A 8 0.74 -13.92 -19.65
N GLY A 9 1.14 -12.81 -19.02
CA GLY A 9 1.80 -11.69 -19.71
C GLY A 9 0.85 -10.69 -20.36
N VAL A 10 -0.47 -10.87 -20.25
CA VAL A 10 -1.48 -9.99 -20.85
C VAL A 10 -2.34 -9.36 -19.77
N ARG A 11 -2.62 -8.06 -19.91
CA ARG A 11 -3.58 -7.34 -19.07
C ARG A 11 -4.96 -7.37 -19.69
N VAL A 12 -5.92 -7.86 -18.93
CA VAL A 12 -7.33 -7.91 -19.31
C VAL A 12 -8.11 -6.97 -18.41
N GLU A 13 -8.85 -6.04 -19.01
CA GLU A 13 -9.75 -5.17 -18.24
C GLU A 13 -10.89 -6.01 -17.66
N VAL A 14 -11.17 -5.81 -16.37
CA VAL A 14 -12.21 -6.54 -15.64
C VAL A 14 -13.13 -5.56 -14.90
N PRO A 15 -14.41 -5.91 -14.71
CA PRO A 15 -15.35 -5.04 -14.00
C PRO A 15 -15.05 -4.92 -12.50
N SER A 16 -14.36 -5.91 -11.91
CA SER A 16 -13.97 -5.91 -10.50
C SER A 16 -12.85 -6.92 -10.24
N LEU A 17 -11.98 -6.61 -9.27
CA LEU A 17 -10.98 -7.53 -8.73
C LEU A 17 -11.54 -8.47 -7.65
N HIS A 18 -12.75 -8.18 -7.11
CA HIS A 18 -13.36 -8.95 -6.01
C HIS A 18 -13.32 -10.47 -6.21
N PRO A 19 -13.81 -11.00 -7.36
CA PRO A 19 -13.87 -12.45 -7.56
C PRO A 19 -12.47 -13.11 -7.59
N HIS A 20 -11.44 -12.31 -7.84
CA HIS A 20 -10.07 -12.78 -8.01
C HIS A 20 -9.26 -12.73 -6.72
N PHE A 21 -9.68 -12.02 -5.67
CA PHE A 21 -8.93 -12.01 -4.40
C PHE A 21 -8.91 -13.38 -3.70
N ALA A 22 -9.99 -14.15 -3.77
CA ALA A 22 -10.06 -15.48 -3.14
C ALA A 22 -9.52 -16.63 -4.02
N ARG A 23 -9.38 -16.40 -5.33
CA ARG A 23 -8.97 -17.43 -6.31
C ARG A 23 -7.67 -18.13 -5.95
N SER A 24 -6.74 -17.45 -5.26
CA SER A 24 -5.46 -18.02 -4.84
C SER A 24 -5.58 -19.28 -3.97
N VAL A 25 -6.69 -19.48 -3.22
CA VAL A 25 -6.91 -20.73 -2.49
C VAL A 25 -7.27 -21.88 -3.43
N GLU A 26 -8.12 -21.62 -4.41
CA GLU A 26 -8.62 -22.62 -5.38
C GLU A 26 -7.49 -23.19 -6.23
N VAL A 27 -6.54 -22.34 -6.63
CA VAL A 27 -5.39 -22.71 -7.47
C VAL A 27 -4.13 -23.05 -6.65
N GLY A 28 -4.23 -23.10 -5.32
CA GLY A 28 -3.15 -23.54 -4.44
C GLY A 28 -1.96 -22.55 -4.32
N HIS A 29 -2.20 -21.26 -4.54
CA HIS A 29 -1.18 -20.21 -4.43
C HIS A 29 -1.02 -19.77 -2.97
N PHE A 30 -0.42 -20.64 -2.17
CA PHE A 30 -0.19 -20.37 -0.76
C PHE A 30 1.12 -19.61 -0.49
N MET A 31 1.16 -18.84 0.61
CA MET A 31 2.42 -18.31 1.15
C MET A 31 3.36 -19.46 1.47
N ASP A 32 4.47 -19.54 0.73
CA ASP A 32 5.43 -20.64 0.77
C ASP A 32 6.51 -20.41 1.85
N PRO A 33 6.46 -21.11 3.00
CA PRO A 33 7.42 -20.90 4.08
C PRO A 33 8.83 -21.38 3.73
N SER A 34 9.01 -22.21 2.69
CA SER A 34 10.33 -22.72 2.29
C SER A 34 11.21 -21.62 1.67
N ARG A 35 10.59 -20.53 1.22
CA ARG A 35 11.28 -19.35 0.65
C ARG A 35 11.61 -18.29 1.69
N MET A 36 11.28 -18.52 2.97
CA MET A 36 11.47 -17.56 4.07
C MET A 36 12.60 -18.00 4.99
N ARG A 37 13.30 -17.04 5.61
CA ARG A 37 14.25 -17.35 6.68
C ARG A 37 13.47 -17.82 7.93
N PRO A 38 14.01 -18.73 8.75
CA PRO A 38 13.30 -19.25 9.94
C PRO A 38 12.76 -18.18 10.88
N LYS A 39 13.53 -17.11 11.11
CA LYS A 39 13.13 -15.98 11.95
C LYS A 39 11.95 -15.18 11.39
N ASP A 40 11.87 -15.04 10.06
CA ASP A 40 10.80 -14.29 9.41
C ASP A 40 9.54 -15.16 9.31
N LYS A 41 9.72 -16.47 9.10
CA LYS A 41 8.65 -17.46 9.17
C LYS A 41 7.90 -17.39 10.51
N ALA A 42 8.61 -17.28 11.63
CA ALA A 42 7.98 -17.20 12.95
C ALA A 42 7.13 -15.92 13.17
N GLN A 43 7.34 -14.87 12.36
CA GLN A 43 6.71 -13.55 12.53
C GLN A 43 5.58 -13.28 11.54
N CYS A 44 5.32 -14.21 10.62
CA CYS A 44 4.37 -14.02 9.54
C CYS A 44 3.15 -14.92 9.75
N PRO A 45 2.02 -14.38 10.26
CA PRO A 45 0.86 -15.18 10.68
C PRO A 45 0.04 -15.75 9.51
N TRP A 46 0.27 -15.29 8.29
CA TRP A 46 -0.41 -15.72 7.05
C TRP A 46 0.30 -16.87 6.31
N ILE A 47 1.23 -17.57 6.96
CA ILE A 47 1.80 -18.80 6.39
C ILE A 47 0.67 -19.79 6.09
N GLY A 48 0.68 -20.35 4.87
CA GLY A 48 -0.36 -21.26 4.40
C GLY A 48 -1.66 -20.57 3.94
N TRP A 49 -1.74 -19.23 3.95
CA TRP A 49 -2.87 -18.50 3.37
C TRP A 49 -2.70 -18.34 1.86
N GLY A 50 -3.82 -18.25 1.13
CA GLY A 50 -3.80 -17.95 -0.31
C GLY A 50 -3.32 -16.52 -0.55
N MET A 51 -2.48 -16.30 -1.56
CA MET A 51 -1.80 -15.03 -1.80
C MET A 51 -1.93 -14.57 -3.26
N SER A 52 -2.58 -13.41 -3.47
CA SER A 52 -2.58 -12.68 -4.75
C SER A 52 -1.75 -11.41 -4.64
N LYS A 53 -1.07 -10.99 -5.71
CA LYS A 53 -0.25 -9.77 -5.71
C LYS A 53 -0.81 -8.73 -6.66
N GLY A 54 -0.66 -7.46 -6.34
CA GLY A 54 -1.13 -6.41 -7.21
C GLY A 54 -0.40 -5.09 -7.02
N VAL A 55 -0.75 -4.16 -7.89
CA VAL A 55 -0.28 -2.78 -7.88
C VAL A 55 -1.46 -1.84 -8.07
N THR A 56 -1.38 -0.67 -7.45
CA THR A 56 -2.39 0.38 -7.58
C THR A 56 -1.70 1.70 -7.90
N HIS A 57 -2.20 2.42 -8.92
CA HIS A 57 -1.83 3.81 -9.17
C HIS A 57 -2.92 4.72 -8.55
N PRO A 58 -2.76 5.17 -7.29
CA PRO A 58 -3.81 5.86 -6.54
C PRO A 58 -4.27 7.19 -7.17
N ALA A 59 -3.41 7.90 -7.91
CA ALA A 59 -3.79 9.15 -8.55
C ALA A 59 -4.62 8.96 -9.84
N ARG A 60 -4.51 7.79 -10.47
CA ARG A 60 -5.23 7.42 -11.71
C ARG A 60 -6.38 6.46 -11.45
N ASP A 61 -6.57 6.07 -10.20
CA ASP A 61 -7.59 5.12 -9.76
C ASP A 61 -7.59 3.80 -10.55
N LEU A 62 -6.40 3.26 -10.72
CA LEU A 62 -6.12 2.08 -11.50
C LEU A 62 -5.55 0.99 -10.58
N SER A 63 -6.06 -0.23 -10.67
CA SER A 63 -5.50 -1.40 -9.99
C SER A 63 -5.31 -2.58 -10.92
N ILE A 64 -4.21 -3.32 -10.71
CA ILE A 64 -3.84 -4.51 -11.47
C ILE A 64 -3.56 -5.64 -10.49
N LEU A 65 -4.15 -6.80 -10.70
CA LEU A 65 -3.97 -8.00 -9.89
C LEU A 65 -3.36 -9.14 -10.71
N ALA A 66 -2.49 -9.93 -10.10
CA ALA A 66 -1.94 -11.15 -10.67
C ALA A 66 -1.87 -12.29 -9.67
N HIS A 67 -1.90 -13.49 -10.22
CA HIS A 67 -1.69 -14.76 -9.51
C HIS A 67 -0.29 -15.29 -9.78
N LYS A 68 0.17 -16.25 -8.96
CA LYS A 68 1.55 -16.77 -9.00
C LYS A 68 1.92 -17.34 -10.37
N ASP A 69 1.01 -18.07 -11.00
CA ASP A 69 1.28 -18.74 -12.29
C ASP A 69 1.39 -17.73 -13.44
N SER A 70 0.72 -16.57 -13.30
CA SER A 70 0.80 -15.46 -14.24
C SER A 70 2.08 -14.63 -14.08
N LEU A 71 2.90 -14.91 -13.06
CA LEU A 71 4.13 -14.18 -12.75
C LEU A 71 5.34 -15.12 -12.82
N HIS A 72 6.07 -15.08 -13.94
CA HIS A 72 7.30 -15.88 -14.12
C HIS A 72 8.36 -15.53 -13.08
N ARG A 73 8.37 -14.28 -12.61
CA ARG A 73 9.12 -13.83 -11.44
C ARG A 73 8.16 -12.94 -10.65
N GLY A 74 8.04 -13.16 -9.34
CA GLY A 74 7.02 -12.53 -8.50
C GLY A 74 7.20 -11.02 -8.25
N LEU A 75 7.40 -10.23 -9.31
CA LEU A 75 7.88 -8.85 -9.27
C LEU A 75 6.87 -7.90 -9.90
N HIS A 76 6.43 -6.94 -9.08
CA HIS A 76 5.43 -5.93 -9.40
C HIS A 76 5.75 -5.06 -10.63
N ALA A 77 7.03 -4.98 -11.03
CA ALA A 77 7.43 -4.27 -12.24
C ALA A 77 6.87 -4.94 -13.51
N GLU A 78 6.68 -6.26 -13.54
CA GLU A 78 6.04 -6.96 -14.67
C GLU A 78 4.59 -6.51 -14.85
N LEU A 79 3.88 -6.20 -13.75
CA LEU A 79 2.49 -5.73 -13.79
C LEU A 79 2.32 -4.35 -14.44
N VAL A 80 3.39 -3.56 -14.44
CA VAL A 80 3.38 -2.16 -14.87
C VAL A 80 4.27 -1.89 -16.08
N ALA A 81 4.94 -2.91 -16.62
CA ALA A 81 5.97 -2.77 -17.64
C ALA A 81 5.48 -2.09 -18.94
N GLU A 82 4.21 -2.26 -19.27
CA GLU A 82 3.58 -1.67 -20.45
C GLU A 82 3.19 -0.18 -20.27
N PHE A 83 3.35 0.40 -19.07
CA PHE A 83 3.28 1.85 -18.86
C PHE A 83 4.66 2.49 -19.14
N THR A 84 5.24 2.19 -20.30
CA THR A 84 6.64 2.49 -20.64
C THR A 84 7.01 3.98 -20.57
N ASP A 85 6.03 4.86 -20.79
CA ASP A 85 6.24 6.31 -20.73
C ASP A 85 6.32 6.85 -19.30
N GLU A 86 5.98 6.03 -18.30
CA GLU A 86 5.78 6.45 -16.91
C GLU A 86 6.55 5.61 -15.91
N VAL A 87 7.02 4.44 -16.32
CA VAL A 87 7.70 3.45 -15.48
C VAL A 87 9.09 3.20 -16.08
N ASP A 88 10.09 3.02 -15.22
CA ASP A 88 11.41 2.63 -15.71
C ASP A 88 11.38 1.19 -16.28
N PRO A 89 12.34 0.81 -17.15
CA PRO A 89 12.53 -0.58 -17.51
C PRO A 89 12.77 -1.45 -16.27
N TYR A 90 12.30 -2.71 -16.32
CA TYR A 90 12.28 -3.64 -15.18
C TYR A 90 13.53 -3.65 -14.28
N PRO A 91 14.77 -3.75 -14.79
CA PRO A 91 15.95 -3.76 -13.92
C PRO A 91 16.16 -2.43 -13.18
N LEU A 92 15.78 -1.32 -13.80
CA LEU A 92 15.95 0.02 -13.26
C LEU A 92 14.87 0.37 -12.23
N CYS A 93 13.67 -0.23 -12.28
CA CYS A 93 12.63 0.01 -11.27
C CYS A 93 13.09 -0.26 -9.82
N TYR A 94 14.07 -1.14 -9.65
CA TYR A 94 14.62 -1.55 -8.36
C TYR A 94 16.01 -0.98 -8.08
N ASP A 95 16.59 -0.23 -9.02
CA ASP A 95 17.92 0.34 -8.86
C ASP A 95 17.84 1.64 -8.06
N GLU A 96 18.18 1.58 -6.77
CA GLU A 96 18.16 2.74 -5.86
C GLU A 96 19.02 3.93 -6.32
N LYS A 97 19.98 3.73 -7.23
CA LYS A 97 20.92 4.76 -7.69
C LYS A 97 20.55 5.33 -9.05
N ASN A 98 20.02 4.50 -9.94
CA ASN A 98 19.87 4.85 -11.35
C ASN A 98 18.41 4.90 -11.83
N HIS A 99 17.43 4.60 -10.97
CA HIS A 99 16.02 4.77 -11.33
C HIS A 99 15.68 6.26 -11.57
N GLN A 100 14.95 6.56 -12.65
CA GLN A 100 14.44 7.91 -12.93
C GLN A 100 12.98 8.01 -12.49
N LYS A 101 12.13 7.10 -12.99
CA LYS A 101 10.68 7.07 -12.73
C LYS A 101 10.30 6.00 -11.71
N GLY A 102 11.14 4.99 -11.51
CA GLY A 102 10.87 3.82 -10.68
C GLY A 102 9.62 3.08 -11.15
N PHE A 103 8.67 2.88 -10.23
CA PHE A 103 7.37 2.25 -10.50
C PHE A 103 6.32 3.21 -11.07
N GLY A 104 6.65 4.46 -11.44
CA GLY A 104 5.68 5.36 -12.06
C GLY A 104 4.45 5.66 -11.19
N GLY A 105 4.62 5.76 -9.87
CA GLY A 105 3.54 6.04 -8.93
C GLY A 105 2.68 4.83 -8.53
N PHE A 106 2.97 3.64 -9.04
CA PHE A 106 2.31 2.41 -8.58
C PHE A 106 2.79 1.99 -7.19
N THR A 107 1.86 1.70 -6.29
CA THR A 107 2.10 1.12 -4.97
C THR A 107 1.75 -0.36 -4.97
N ARG A 108 2.60 -1.18 -4.34
CA ARG A 108 2.48 -2.63 -4.28
C ARG A 108 1.56 -3.07 -3.14
N PHE A 109 0.76 -4.09 -3.39
CA PHE A 109 -0.07 -4.71 -2.37
C PHE A 109 -0.18 -6.23 -2.58
N VAL A 110 -0.62 -6.92 -1.53
CA VAL A 110 -0.82 -8.36 -1.48
C VAL A 110 -2.15 -8.63 -0.79
N ALA A 111 -2.98 -9.49 -1.36
CA ALA A 111 -4.21 -9.96 -0.74
C ALA A 111 -3.99 -11.36 -0.17
N PHE A 112 -4.25 -11.53 1.12
CA PHE A 112 -4.18 -12.81 1.83
C PHE A 112 -5.57 -13.32 2.16
N THR A 113 -5.87 -14.54 1.71
CA THR A 113 -7.17 -15.20 1.90
C THR A 113 -6.98 -16.40 2.81
N ASN A 114 -7.71 -16.43 3.92
CA ASN A 114 -7.58 -17.50 4.91
C ASN A 114 -8.34 -18.77 4.44
N PRO A 115 -7.65 -19.90 4.24
CA PRO A 115 -8.30 -21.14 3.77
C PRO A 115 -9.25 -21.77 4.80
N GLN A 116 -9.07 -21.50 6.10
CA GLN A 116 -9.96 -22.01 7.16
C GLN A 116 -11.28 -21.25 7.20
N TYR A 117 -11.27 -20.00 6.74
CA TYR A 117 -12.43 -19.13 6.68
C TYR A 117 -12.49 -18.45 5.32
N PRO A 118 -12.83 -19.18 4.24
CA PRO A 118 -12.83 -18.61 2.88
C PRO A 118 -13.87 -17.50 2.70
N LYS A 119 -14.85 -17.40 3.61
CA LYS A 119 -15.81 -16.28 3.69
C LYS A 119 -15.28 -15.06 4.46
N ASN A 120 -14.12 -15.19 5.13
CA ASN A 120 -13.44 -14.06 5.75
C ASN A 120 -12.98 -13.11 4.62
N PRO A 121 -13.22 -11.80 4.74
CA PRO A 121 -12.76 -10.81 3.77
C PRO A 121 -11.23 -10.71 3.63
N GLY A 122 -10.46 -11.43 4.45
CA GLY A 122 -9.02 -11.58 4.34
C GLY A 122 -8.25 -10.38 4.87
N VAL A 123 -6.97 -10.31 4.49
CA VAL A 123 -6.06 -9.20 4.80
C VAL A 123 -5.52 -8.62 3.51
N LEU A 124 -5.59 -7.30 3.34
CA LEU A 124 -4.86 -6.56 2.32
C LEU A 124 -3.56 -6.03 2.94
N GLY A 125 -2.44 -6.68 2.63
CA GLY A 125 -1.12 -6.21 2.97
C GLY A 125 -0.64 -5.16 1.97
N ILE A 126 -0.30 -3.96 2.44
CA ILE A 126 0.31 -2.92 1.61
C ILE A 126 1.81 -2.94 1.88
N ASP A 127 2.61 -2.92 0.82
CA ASP A 127 4.05 -2.87 0.95
C ASP A 127 4.46 -1.52 1.56
N TRP A 128 4.72 -1.56 2.86
CA TRP A 128 5.06 -0.47 3.74
C TRP A 128 6.58 -0.24 3.79
N SER A 129 7.37 -1.04 3.06
CA SER A 129 8.77 -0.72 2.77
C SER A 129 8.81 0.52 1.85
N LEU A 130 8.70 1.69 2.47
CA LEU A 130 8.83 3.02 1.85
C LEU A 130 7.70 3.39 0.88
N ALA A 131 6.44 3.39 1.34
CA ALA A 131 5.31 3.85 0.54
C ALA A 131 5.44 5.30 0.02
N CYS A 132 6.41 6.09 0.50
CA CYS A 132 7.19 7.04 -0.31
C CYS A 132 8.60 7.12 0.30
N ARG A 133 9.59 7.60 -0.48
CA ARG A 133 11.01 7.79 -0.12
C ARG A 133 11.26 8.10 1.37
N PRO A 134 12.42 7.74 1.96
CA PRO A 134 12.76 8.08 3.35
C PRO A 134 12.54 9.56 3.76
N THR A 135 12.46 10.46 2.77
CA THR A 135 12.19 11.90 2.90
C THR A 135 10.72 12.29 3.10
N SER A 136 9.76 11.38 2.89
CA SER A 136 8.33 11.73 2.71
C SER A 136 7.55 11.89 4.00
N GLY A 137 8.09 11.42 5.12
CA GLY A 137 7.39 11.43 6.40
C GLY A 137 6.24 10.42 6.46
N VAL A 138 5.95 9.96 7.67
CA VAL A 138 4.96 8.89 7.92
C VAL A 138 3.56 9.27 7.46
N ALA A 139 3.11 10.53 7.60
CA ALA A 139 1.74 10.88 7.21
C ALA A 139 1.51 10.86 5.70
N VAL A 140 2.52 11.20 4.89
CA VAL A 140 2.43 11.05 3.44
C VAL A 140 2.32 9.57 3.09
N SER A 141 3.11 8.70 3.74
CA SER A 141 3.00 7.26 3.57
C SER A 141 1.61 6.73 3.97
N MET A 142 1.04 7.20 5.09
CA MET A 142 -0.31 6.83 5.52
C MET A 142 -1.39 7.34 4.54
N TRP A 143 -1.20 8.53 3.97
CA TRP A 143 -2.08 9.05 2.94
C TRP A 143 -2.04 8.19 1.67
N GLN A 144 -0.85 7.73 1.26
CA GLN A 144 -0.72 6.80 0.13
C GLN A 144 -1.40 5.47 0.42
N VAL A 145 -1.23 4.90 1.61
CA VAL A 145 -1.95 3.70 2.07
C VAL A 145 -3.46 3.92 1.94
N MET A 146 -3.99 5.01 2.50
CA MET A 146 -5.41 5.34 2.39
C MET A 146 -5.87 5.41 0.93
N ARG A 147 -5.11 6.07 0.06
CA ARG A 147 -5.46 6.21 -1.36
C ARG A 147 -5.43 4.88 -2.11
N VAL A 148 -4.49 4.00 -1.78
CA VAL A 148 -4.46 2.62 -2.28
C VAL A 148 -5.70 1.88 -1.82
N VAL A 149 -6.03 1.93 -0.52
CA VAL A 149 -7.22 1.28 0.04
C VAL A 149 -8.51 1.78 -0.63
N GLN A 150 -8.70 3.09 -0.76
CA GLN A 150 -9.85 3.69 -1.44
C GLN A 150 -9.99 3.24 -2.90
N THR A 151 -8.86 3.10 -3.59
CA THR A 151 -8.83 2.63 -4.98
C THR A 151 -9.17 1.15 -5.05
N THR A 152 -8.54 0.30 -4.23
CA THR A 152 -8.81 -1.14 -4.22
C THR A 152 -10.24 -1.45 -3.76
N LEU A 153 -10.83 -0.66 -2.85
CA LEU A 153 -12.24 -0.74 -2.47
C LEU A 153 -13.18 -0.49 -3.65
N ARG A 154 -12.91 0.56 -4.45
CA ARG A 154 -13.68 0.84 -5.68
C ARG A 154 -13.58 -0.30 -6.69
N HIS A 155 -12.46 -1.02 -6.68
CA HIS A 155 -12.24 -2.20 -7.51
C HIS A 155 -12.75 -3.51 -6.87
N GLY A 156 -13.46 -3.44 -5.75
CA GLY A 156 -14.18 -4.58 -5.17
C GLY A 156 -13.51 -5.25 -3.97
N LEU A 157 -12.54 -4.61 -3.31
CA LEU A 157 -12.12 -5.10 -1.98
C LEU A 157 -13.32 -5.10 -1.03
N HIS A 158 -13.42 -6.10 -0.15
CA HIS A 158 -14.48 -6.10 0.85
C HIS A 158 -14.21 -5.01 1.91
N PRO A 159 -15.20 -4.21 2.34
CA PRO A 159 -14.99 -3.13 3.32
C PRO A 159 -14.39 -3.58 4.66
N GLN A 160 -14.71 -4.81 5.07
CA GLN A 160 -14.20 -5.41 6.31
C GLN A 160 -12.87 -6.15 6.15
N THR A 161 -12.22 -6.12 4.97
CA THR A 161 -10.86 -6.65 4.81
C THR A 161 -9.92 -5.90 5.74
N GLU A 162 -9.13 -6.60 6.55
CA GLU A 162 -8.13 -5.98 7.43
C GLU A 162 -6.97 -5.43 6.58
N ILE A 163 -6.45 -4.27 6.96
CA ILE A 163 -5.29 -3.65 6.28
C ILE A 163 -4.04 -3.92 7.10
N ALA A 164 -3.03 -4.54 6.52
CA ALA A 164 -1.73 -4.73 7.16
C ALA A 164 -0.65 -3.88 6.46
N LEU A 165 0.30 -3.35 7.23
CA LEU A 165 1.43 -2.58 6.71
C LEU A 165 2.68 -3.44 6.75
N LEU A 166 3.03 -4.00 5.59
CA LEU A 166 4.01 -5.09 5.48
C LEU A 166 5.39 -4.58 5.11
N ASP A 167 6.42 -5.13 5.74
CA ASP A 167 7.77 -4.98 5.25
C ASP A 167 8.04 -5.91 4.03
N TRP A 168 9.26 -5.85 3.50
CA TRP A 168 9.70 -6.68 2.36
C TRP A 168 9.67 -8.19 2.68
N ARG A 169 9.59 -8.58 3.95
CA ARG A 169 9.48 -9.97 4.40
C ARG A 169 8.03 -10.41 4.53
N MET A 170 7.09 -9.54 4.17
CA MET A 170 5.67 -9.72 4.36
C MET A 170 5.30 -9.85 5.83
N CYS A 171 6.04 -9.28 6.77
CA CYS A 171 5.64 -9.27 8.18
C CYS A 171 5.26 -7.84 8.58
N GLU A 172 4.38 -7.69 9.58
CA GLU A 172 4.02 -6.39 10.15
C GLU A 172 4.84 -6.14 11.41
N ASP A 173 5.40 -4.93 11.53
CA ASP A 173 6.10 -4.52 12.74
C ASP A 173 5.10 -4.30 13.89
N GLU A 174 5.42 -4.80 15.08
CA GLU A 174 4.51 -4.76 16.25
C GLU A 174 4.10 -3.34 16.62
N PHE A 175 4.99 -2.35 16.47
CA PHE A 175 4.65 -0.96 16.75
C PHE A 175 3.65 -0.42 15.72
N VAL A 176 3.83 -0.75 14.43
CA VAL A 176 2.91 -0.34 13.36
C VAL A 176 1.53 -0.98 13.55
N LYS A 177 1.51 -2.27 13.90
CA LYS A 177 0.29 -3.00 14.23
C LYS A 177 -0.45 -2.34 15.39
N ALA A 178 0.21 -2.14 16.53
CA ALA A 178 -0.38 -1.50 17.71
C ALA A 178 -0.96 -0.13 17.37
N TRP A 179 -0.21 0.70 16.64
CA TRP A 179 -0.66 2.02 16.20
C TRP A 179 -1.93 1.97 15.34
N ARG A 180 -2.07 1.01 14.42
CA ARG A 180 -3.30 0.86 13.61
C ARG A 180 -4.51 0.55 14.49
N TYR A 181 -4.36 -0.35 15.46
CA TYR A 181 -5.45 -0.69 16.39
C TYR A 181 -5.81 0.50 17.29
N GLU A 182 -4.82 1.21 17.84
CA GLU A 182 -5.04 2.40 18.67
C GLU A 182 -5.75 3.53 17.93
N THR A 183 -5.42 3.74 16.65
CA THR A 183 -6.07 4.75 15.80
C THR A 183 -7.40 4.28 15.20
N GLY A 184 -7.73 3.00 15.35
CA GLY A 184 -8.91 2.37 14.78
C GLY A 184 -8.88 2.29 13.25
N LEU A 185 -7.67 2.28 12.66
CA LEU A 185 -7.40 2.08 11.24
C LEU A 185 -7.13 0.59 10.96
N VAL A 186 -8.16 -0.24 11.20
CA VAL A 186 -8.05 -1.70 11.13
C VAL A 186 -8.55 -2.23 9.79
N THR A 187 -9.77 -1.86 9.39
CA THR A 187 -10.40 -2.36 8.17
C THR A 187 -10.28 -1.38 7.00
N ALA A 188 -10.47 -1.88 5.78
CA ALA A 188 -10.46 -1.07 4.57
C ALA A 188 -11.45 0.11 4.66
N GLU A 189 -12.65 -0.13 5.21
CA GLU A 189 -13.65 0.90 5.47
C GLU A 189 -13.15 1.97 6.45
N ASN A 190 -12.51 1.55 7.55
CA ASN A 190 -11.94 2.48 8.51
C ASN A 190 -10.85 3.33 7.88
N TRP A 191 -9.98 2.73 7.09
CA TRP A 191 -8.95 3.44 6.32
C TRP A 191 -9.55 4.45 5.35
N ALA A 192 -10.55 4.04 4.56
CA ALA A 192 -11.17 4.92 3.57
C ALA A 192 -11.86 6.14 4.18
N ASN A 193 -12.52 5.96 5.33
CA ASN A 193 -13.43 6.96 5.91
C ASN A 193 -12.83 7.74 7.09
N ARG A 194 -11.96 7.12 7.91
CA ARG A 194 -11.41 7.75 9.13
C ARG A 194 -10.01 8.33 8.93
N ALA A 195 -9.19 7.74 8.06
CA ALA A 195 -7.84 8.27 7.80
C ALA A 195 -7.86 9.75 7.33
N PRO A 196 -8.78 10.19 6.43
CA PRO A 196 -8.86 11.60 6.06
C PRO A 196 -9.08 12.52 7.26
N ILE A 197 -9.93 12.11 8.21
CA ILE A 197 -10.25 12.90 9.40
C ILE A 197 -9.03 12.99 10.33
N LEU A 198 -8.34 11.86 10.54
CA LEU A 198 -7.19 11.76 11.43
C LEU A 198 -5.97 12.55 10.94
N PHE A 199 -5.75 12.58 9.62
CA PHE A 199 -4.57 13.21 9.02
C PHE A 199 -4.81 14.63 8.48
N VAL A 200 -6.02 14.97 8.04
CA VAL A 200 -6.32 16.28 7.41
C VAL A 200 -7.09 17.20 8.34
N LEU A 201 -8.16 16.73 8.98
CA LEU A 201 -9.11 17.61 9.70
C LEU A 201 -8.73 17.84 11.17
N MET A 202 -8.25 16.82 11.86
CA MET A 202 -7.95 16.92 13.29
C MET A 202 -6.53 17.42 13.60
N GLY A 203 -5.62 17.45 12.62
CA GLY A 203 -4.32 18.13 12.73
C GLY A 203 -3.42 17.74 13.91
N HIS A 204 -3.71 16.67 14.65
CA HIS A 204 -2.98 16.29 15.86
C HIS A 204 -1.76 15.41 15.58
N HIS A 205 -1.55 14.94 14.35
CA HIS A 205 -0.47 14.03 14.01
C HIS A 205 0.67 14.72 13.26
N CYS A 206 1.92 14.44 13.63
CA CYS A 206 3.07 14.99 12.92
C CYS A 206 3.21 14.35 11.53
N LEU A 207 3.40 15.16 10.49
CA LEU A 207 3.55 14.65 9.12
C LEU A 207 4.80 13.81 8.91
N ARG A 208 5.83 14.06 9.74
CA ARG A 208 7.11 13.36 9.67
C ARG A 208 7.06 12.00 10.36
N CYS A 209 6.46 11.89 11.55
CA CYS A 209 6.49 10.65 12.34
C CYS A 209 5.13 9.99 12.58
N GLY A 210 4.02 10.60 12.15
CA GLY A 210 2.67 10.01 12.19
C GLY A 210 2.05 9.91 13.59
N MET A 211 2.74 10.38 14.63
CA MET A 211 2.30 10.31 16.02
C MET A 211 1.46 11.51 16.42
N LYS A 212 0.53 11.32 17.36
CA LYS A 212 -0.26 12.39 17.98
C LYS A 212 0.68 13.32 18.77
N THR A 213 0.97 14.49 18.24
CA THR A 213 2.05 15.37 18.72
C THR A 213 1.60 16.79 19.06
N PHE A 214 0.32 17.13 18.85
CA PHE A 214 -0.18 18.47 19.16
C PHE A 214 -1.23 18.44 20.28
N GLU A 215 -0.77 18.49 21.53
CA GLU A 215 -1.57 19.06 22.63
C GLU A 215 -1.35 20.57 22.63
N ARG A 216 -2.43 21.35 22.82
CA ARG A 216 -2.48 22.82 22.68
C ARG A 216 -1.34 23.50 23.46
N LYS A 217 -0.22 23.85 22.77
CA LYS A 217 0.71 24.97 23.06
C LYS A 217 2.02 24.96 22.24
N ASN A 218 2.35 23.92 21.48
CA ASN A 218 3.69 23.81 20.86
C ASN A 218 3.65 23.81 19.32
N LYS A 219 4.57 24.58 18.70
CA LYS A 219 4.72 24.77 17.24
C LYS A 219 5.61 23.72 16.56
N PHE A 220 5.93 22.63 17.25
CA PHE A 220 6.82 21.57 16.77
C PHE A 220 6.41 20.22 17.35
N CYS A 221 6.73 19.14 16.66
CA CYS A 221 6.55 17.78 17.13
C CYS A 221 7.58 17.48 18.24
N PHE A 222 7.13 17.22 19.47
CA PHE A 222 8.02 16.93 20.61
C PHE A 222 8.92 15.70 20.44
N ARG A 223 8.54 14.74 19.58
CA ARG A 223 9.31 13.50 19.38
C ARG A 223 10.38 13.61 18.30
N CYS A 224 10.09 14.25 17.17
CA CYS A 224 11.00 14.34 16.02
C CYS A 224 11.44 15.77 15.66
N GLY A 225 11.04 16.77 16.45
CA GLY A 225 11.41 18.18 16.30
C GLY A 225 10.82 18.89 15.07
N ALA A 226 9.98 18.23 14.27
CA ALA A 226 9.46 18.81 13.03
C ALA A 226 8.55 20.03 13.31
N PRO A 227 8.76 21.17 12.64
CA PRO A 227 7.91 22.35 12.81
C PRO A 227 6.48 22.10 12.30
N SER A 228 5.48 22.76 12.89
CA SER A 228 4.06 22.59 12.54
C SER A 228 3.66 23.19 11.19
N GLN A 229 4.55 23.95 10.55
CA GLN A 229 4.27 24.66 9.30
C GLN A 229 4.81 23.88 8.11
N ASN A 230 3.93 23.16 7.40
CA ASN A 230 4.03 22.88 5.96
C ASN A 230 2.78 22.20 5.37
N ILE A 231 1.56 22.58 5.78
CA ILE A 231 0.35 22.31 4.96
C ILE A 231 -0.55 23.54 5.02
N LYS A 232 -0.56 24.34 3.95
CA LYS A 232 -1.80 25.00 3.54
C LYS A 232 -2.64 23.91 2.85
N PRO A 233 -3.90 23.68 3.26
CA PRO A 233 -4.79 22.85 2.47
C PRO A 233 -4.96 23.53 1.11
N GLU A 234 -4.65 22.84 0.01
CA GLU A 234 -4.93 23.36 -1.33
C GLU A 234 -6.46 23.40 -1.53
N GLY A 235 -7.02 24.54 -1.14
CA GLY A 235 -8.24 25.11 -1.66
C GLY A 235 -7.93 26.58 -1.94
N GLY A 236 -7.36 26.87 -3.10
CA GLY A 236 -7.06 28.24 -3.51
C GLY A 236 -5.86 28.32 -4.44
N ARG A 237 -6.13 28.66 -5.71
CA ARG A 237 -5.14 28.95 -6.75
C ARG A 237 -4.02 29.87 -6.22
N SER A 238 -2.76 29.50 -6.45
CA SER A 238 -1.72 30.43 -6.91
C SER A 238 -0.44 29.68 -7.28
N HIS A 239 0.04 29.97 -8.49
CA HIS A 239 1.38 29.65 -8.98
C HIS A 239 2.47 29.99 -7.96
N VAL A 240 3.46 29.12 -7.78
CA VAL A 240 4.87 29.50 -7.59
C VAL A 240 5.76 28.37 -8.12
N GLU A 241 6.50 28.67 -9.20
CA GLU A 241 7.73 27.99 -9.60
C GLU A 241 8.73 28.01 -8.44
N THR A 242 9.49 26.94 -8.20
CA THR A 242 10.92 27.14 -7.91
C THR A 242 11.76 25.91 -8.22
N ARG A 243 12.66 26.17 -9.16
CA ARG A 243 13.86 25.47 -9.59
C ARG A 243 14.87 25.20 -8.47
N LEU A 244 15.70 24.18 -8.74
CA LEU A 244 17.11 23.96 -8.33
C LEU A 244 17.32 23.63 -6.84
N SER A 245 18.24 22.73 -6.44
CA SER A 245 19.48 22.21 -7.05
C SER A 245 19.78 20.82 -6.51
#